data_AF-A0A964QWP0-F1
#
_entry.id   AF-A0A964QWP0-F1
#
_cell.length_a   1.000
_cell.length_b   1.000
_cell.length_c   1.000
_cell.angle_alpha   90.00
_cell.angle_beta   90.00
_cell.angle_gamma   90.00
#
_symmetry.space_group_name_H-M   'P 1'
#
loop_
_entity.id
_entity.type
_entity.pdbx_description
1 polymer ?
#
loop_
_entity_poly.entity_id
_entity_poly.type
_entity_poly.pdbx_seq_one_letter_code
_entity_poly.pdbx_strand_id
1 'polypeptide(L)' 'MHLLDAKELNVGTRVITVSGDRTGTVRALDVASNICAILFDGDKTATHGCNPSEFKILKNPSLRLTGMPPQKTVPRGSL' A
#
# COMPACT_ATOMS: atom_id res chain seq x y z
N MET A 1 11.13 -11.40 -16.61
CA MET A 1 10.23 -10.36 -16.08
C MET A 1 10.10 -10.62 -14.59
N HIS A 2 10.41 -9.64 -13.74
CA HIS A 2 10.29 -9.83 -12.29
C HIS A 2 8.81 -9.64 -11.92
N LEU A 3 8.14 -10.71 -11.50
CA LEU A 3 6.75 -10.65 -11.03
C LEU A 3 6.76 -10.27 -9.55
N LEU A 4 5.83 -9.41 -9.16
CA LEU A 4 5.72 -8.93 -7.78
C LEU A 4 5.17 -10.04 -6.89
N ASP A 5 5.84 -10.31 -5.76
CA ASP A 5 5.40 -11.30 -4.78
C ASP A 5 4.64 -10.67 -3.61
N ALA A 6 3.73 -11.39 -2.96
CA ALA A 6 3.04 -10.91 -1.77
C ALA A 6 4.01 -10.52 -0.64
N LYS A 7 5.20 -11.13 -0.58
CA LYS A 7 6.27 -10.78 0.38
C LYS A 7 6.85 -9.38 0.16
N GLU A 8 6.73 -8.84 -1.04
CA GLU A 8 7.22 -7.50 -1.39
C GLU A 8 6.15 -6.41 -1.18
N LEU A 9 4.91 -6.81 -0.89
CA LEU A 9 3.80 -5.91 -0.63
C LEU A 9 3.56 -5.71 0.87
N ASN A 10 3.12 -4.51 1.22
CA ASN A 10 2.66 -4.17 2.55
C ASN A 10 1.23 -3.64 2.50
N VAL A 11 0.50 -3.80 3.61
CA VAL A 11 -0.84 -3.21 3.74
C VAL A 11 -0.67 -1.69 3.73
N GLY A 12 -1.50 -0.99 2.94
CA GLY A 12 -1.39 0.44 2.70
C GLY A 12 -0.52 0.82 1.51
N THR A 13 0.20 -0.12 0.90
CA THR A 13 0.95 0.14 -0.33
C THR A 13 -0.01 0.45 -1.47
N ARG A 14 0.28 1.51 -2.24
CA ARG A 14 -0.41 1.79 -3.50
C ARG A 14 0.17 0.95 -4.62
N VAL A 15 -0.72 0.37 -5.40
CA VAL A 15 -0.40 -0.47 -6.53
C VAL A 15 -1.15 -0.01 -7.77
N ILE A 16 -0.62 -0.34 -8.93
CA ILE A 16 -1.25 -0.14 -10.23
C ILE A 16 -1.21 -1.48 -10.99
N THR A 17 -2.27 -1.80 -11.72
CA THR A 17 -2.28 -2.99 -12.57
C THR A 17 -1.13 -2.94 -13.59
N VAL A 18 -0.58 -4.09 -13.98
CA VAL A 18 0.53 -4.15 -14.96
C VAL A 18 0.15 -3.48 -16.28
N SER A 19 -1.13 -3.58 -16.66
CA SER A 19 -1.76 -2.93 -17.81
C SER A 19 -1.86 -1.40 -17.69
N GLY A 20 -1.86 -0.86 -16.46
CA GLY A 20 -1.88 0.59 -16.20
C GLY A 20 -3.27 1.20 -16.03
N ASP A 21 -4.35 0.42 -16.17
CA ASP A 21 -5.72 0.96 -16.20
C ASP A 21 -6.30 1.28 -14.83
N ARG A 22 -5.84 0.62 -13.76
CA ARG A 22 -6.44 0.74 -12.43
C ARG A 22 -5.38 0.86 -11.35
N THR A 23 -5.58 1.79 -10.44
CA THR A 23 -4.82 1.93 -9.20
C THR A 23 -5.63 1.49 -8.00
N GLY A 24 -4.95 1.06 -6.95
CA GLY A 24 -5.60 0.68 -5.71
C GLY A 24 -4.65 0.67 -4.53
N THR A 25 -5.19 0.37 -3.36
CA THR A 25 -4.45 0.25 -2.11
C THR A 25 -4.60 -1.17 -1.56
N VAL A 26 -3.49 -1.79 -1.19
CA VAL A 26 -3.50 -3.10 -0.55
C VAL A 26 -4.12 -2.99 0.85
N ARG A 27 -5.18 -3.75 1.12
CA ARG A 27 -5.89 -3.78 2.41
C ARG A 27 -5.58 -5.02 3.24
N ALA A 28 -5.27 -6.13 2.58
CA ALA A 28 -4.81 -7.35 3.23
C ALA A 28 -3.86 -8.11 2.30
N LEU A 29 -3.06 -8.99 2.88
CA LEU A 29 -2.14 -9.88 2.20
C LEU A 29 -2.18 -11.22 2.90
N ASP A 30 -2.26 -12.28 2.11
CA ASP A 30 -1.99 -13.63 2.53
C ASP A 30 -0.70 -14.11 1.85
N VAL A 31 0.38 -14.09 2.61
CA VAL A 31 1.72 -14.44 2.12
C VAL A 31 1.83 -15.95 1.85
N ALA A 32 1.07 -16.77 2.57
CA ALA A 32 1.10 -18.22 2.42
C ALA A 32 0.53 -18.68 1.08
N SER A 33 -0.59 -18.08 0.66
CA SER A 33 -1.27 -18.38 -0.60
C SER A 33 -0.83 -17.46 -1.75
N ASN A 34 0.04 -16.49 -1.48
CA ASN A 34 0.48 -15.45 -2.41
C ASN A 34 -0.71 -14.66 -3.01
N ILE A 35 -1.63 -14.22 -2.14
CA ILE A 35 -2.84 -13.47 -2.52
C ILE A 35 -2.82 -12.11 -1.84
N CYS A 36 -3.27 -11.06 -2.54
CA CYS A 36 -3.50 -9.75 -1.95
C CYS A 36 -4.96 -9.31 -2.11
N ALA A 37 -5.47 -8.55 -1.15
CA ALA A 37 -6.77 -7.90 -1.23
C ALA A 37 -6.57 -6.41 -1.51
N ILE A 38 -7.08 -5.93 -2.63
CA ILE A 38 -6.89 -4.55 -3.09
C ILE A 38 -8.23 -3.82 -3.08
N LEU A 39 -8.24 -2.60 -2.56
CA LEU A 39 -9.33 -1.64 -2.73
C LEU A 39 -8.94 -0.71 -3.88
N PHE A 40 -9.64 -0.77 -5.00
CA PHE A 40 -9.36 0.08 -6.16
C PHE A 40 -9.86 1.51 -5.94
N ASP A 41 -9.21 2.49 -6.57
CA ASP A 41 -9.72 3.86 -6.62
C ASP A 41 -11.10 3.87 -7.32
N GLY A 42 -12.11 4.36 -6.61
CA GLY A 42 -13.51 4.36 -7.05
C GLY A 42 -14.39 3.36 -6.30
N ASP A 43 -13.81 2.32 -5.70
CA ASP A 43 -14.53 1.41 -4.82
C ASP A 43 -14.64 2.02 -3.41
N LYS A 44 -15.85 2.01 -2.83
CA LYS A 44 -16.08 2.62 -1.50
C LYS A 44 -15.59 1.73 -0.37
N THR A 45 -15.84 0.43 -0.46
CA THR A 45 -15.55 -0.55 0.60
C THR A 45 -15.23 -1.95 0.08
N ALA A 46 -15.41 -2.21 -1.22
CA ALA A 46 -15.23 -3.53 -1.79
C ALA A 46 -13.74 -3.82 -2.03
N THR A 47 -13.22 -4.84 -1.34
CA THR A 47 -11.88 -5.36 -1.58
C THR A 47 -11.94 -6.54 -2.54
N HIS A 48 -11.06 -6.54 -3.52
CA HIS A 48 -10.95 -7.61 -4.50
C HIS A 48 -9.73 -8.47 -4.18
N GLY A 49 -9.91 -9.79 -4.12
CA GLY A 49 -8.80 -10.74 -4.05
C GLY A 49 -8.12 -10.84 -5.41
N CYS A 50 -6.82 -10.58 -5.46
CA CYS A 50 -6.05 -10.55 -6.69
C CYS A 50 -4.66 -11.18 -6.49
N ASN A 51 -4.01 -11.54 -7.60
CA ASN A 51 -2.66 -12.07 -7.55
C ASN A 51 -1.65 -10.90 -7.60
N PRO A 52 -0.72 -10.76 -6.65
CA PRO A 52 0.25 -9.66 -6.61
C PRO A 52 1.06 -9.51 -7.92
N SER A 53 1.28 -10.61 -8.64
CA SER A 53 1.96 -10.61 -9.94
C SER A 53 1.27 -9.78 -11.03
N GLU A 54 -0.01 -9.46 -10.86
CA GLU A 54 -0.79 -8.61 -11.77
C GLU A 54 -0.60 -7.10 -11.52
N PHE A 55 0.23 -6.74 -10.54
CA PHE A 55 0.41 -5.36 -10.10
C PHE A 55 1.87 -4.92 -10.07
N LYS A 56 2.05 -3.59 -10.12
CA LYS A 56 3.32 -2.90 -9.89
C LYS A 56 3.13 -1.98 -8.69
N ILE A 57 4.16 -1.88 -7.84
CA ILE A 57 4.16 -0.93 -6.73
C ILE A 57 4.23 0.48 -7.32
N LEU A 58 3.20 1.28 -7.04
CA LEU A 58 3.24 2.70 -7.33
C LEU A 58 4.14 3.33 -6.28
N LYS A 59 5.42 3.55 -6.61
CA LYS A 59 6.40 4.19 -5.72
C LYS A 59 5.95 5.63 -5.45
N ASN A 60 5.04 5.82 -4.49
CA ASN A 60 4.76 7.12 -3.91
C ASN A 60 5.75 7.37 -2.76
N PRO A 61 6.57 8.44 -2.81
CA PRO A 61 7.63 8.71 -1.84
C PRO A 61 7.14 9.14 -0.43
N SER A 62 5.86 8.98 -0.08
CA SER A 62 5.27 9.70 1.07
C SER A 62 4.29 8.91 1.94
N LEU A 63 4.36 7.59 1.96
CA LEU A 63 3.77 6.80 3.06
C LEU A 63 4.90 6.15 3.86
N ARG A 64 5.75 7.01 4.41
CA ARG A 64 6.47 6.67 5.62
C ARG A 64 5.36 6.43 6.65
N LEU A 65 5.04 5.16 6.95
CA LEU A 65 4.35 4.82 8.19
C LEU A 65 5.24 5.37 9.31
N THR A 66 5.01 6.62 9.70
CA THR A 66 5.55 7.14 10.94
C THR A 66 4.74 6.48 12.04
N GLY A 67 5.07 5.23 12.33
CA GLY A 67 5.00 4.67 13.68
C GLY A 67 6.05 5.33 14.59
N MET A 68 6.30 6.62 14.40
CA MET A 68 7.00 7.46 15.36
C MET A 68 5.89 8.20 16.09
N PRO A 69 5.81 8.12 17.44
CA PRO A 69 4.98 9.05 18.18
C PRO A 69 5.33 10.48 17.72
N PRO A 70 4.36 11.41 17.69
CA PRO A 70 4.66 12.81 17.37
C PRO A 70 5.83 13.25 18.25
N GLN A 71 6.98 13.54 17.65
CA GLN A 71 8.10 14.09 18.39
C GLN A 71 7.60 15.37 19.03
N LYS A 72 7.66 15.40 20.37
CA LYS A 72 7.19 16.46 21.26
C LYS A 72 7.27 17.83 20.59
N THR A 73 6.13 18.50 20.53
CA THR A 73 5.98 19.94 20.41
C THR A 73 7.07 20.62 21.23
N VAL A 74 8.03 21.26 20.57
CA VAL A 74 8.93 22.22 21.22
C VAL A 74 8.04 23.36 21.73
N PRO A 75 8.03 23.66 23.04
CA PRO A 75 7.35 24.84 23.53
C PRO A 75 8.02 26.07 22.93
N ARG A 76 7.23 26.83 22.18
CA ARG A 76 7.59 28.14 21.66
C ARG A 76 7.61 29.12 22.84
N GLY A 77 8.81 29.45 23.31
CA GLY A 77 9.08 30.64 24.11
C GLY A 77 8.82 30.50 25.61
N SER A 78 9.85 30.82 26.39
CA SER A 78 9.75 31.60 27.62
C SER A 78 11.08 32.34 27.77
N LEU A 79 10.97 33.59 28.20
CA LEU A 79 11.98 34.64 28.22
C LEU A 79 13.31 34.26 28.90
#